data_AF-A0A8S1NYK4-F1
#
_entry.id   AF-A0A8S1NYK4-F1
#
_cell.length_a   1.000
_cell.length_b   1.000
_cell.length_c   1.000
_cell.angle_alpha   90.00
_cell.angle_beta   90.00
_cell.angle_gamma   90.00
#
_symmetry.space_group_name_H-M   'P 1'
#
loop_
_entity.id
_entity.type
_entity.pdbx_description
1 polymer ?
#
loop_
_entity_poly.entity_id
_entity_poly.type
_entity_poly.pdbx_seq_one_letter_code
_entity_poly.pdbx_strand_id
1 'polypeptide(L)'
;MMKKIWDELSQSIKQVYDWIEKENQSYFNIINENTNLAESSYTDLEKLLIKAFVEKPKEGIRQIQQSIEKEEVYQMKEDLFEILTYIQDIDESLYQKILEILRREKVLDVLKFLSNKNNQNFYESLSNKQQNIKDVKKQIMKITNVLRNIQDHKFNKYDYSQETNEKERLNLINRMKNNKGIIDFIRFLVLLTSIDGKFIQSGSNGLNLCVGMKVDIRNKSFENIRIKNTSLIGGNFVRCNLSGSEFENVDISGVNFMVLNYSIANGRT
;
A
#
# COMPACT_ATOMS: atom_id res chain seq x y z
N MET A 1 -8.54 -14.56 9.32
CA MET A 1 -7.10 -14.51 8.96
C MET A 1 -6.56 -15.90 8.61
N MET A 2 -6.66 -16.87 9.53
CA MET A 2 -6.20 -18.27 9.31
C MET A 2 -6.74 -18.93 8.03
N LYS A 3 -8.04 -18.80 7.73
CA LYS A 3 -8.65 -19.38 6.52
C LYS A 3 -8.00 -18.88 5.22
N LYS A 4 -7.72 -17.58 5.13
CA LYS A 4 -7.09 -16.98 3.95
C LYS A 4 -5.65 -17.47 3.75
N ILE A 5 -4.89 -17.59 4.85
CA ILE A 5 -3.54 -18.14 4.83
C ILE A 5 -3.58 -19.61 4.36
N TRP A 6 -4.57 -20.38 4.82
CA TRP A 6 -4.74 -21.77 4.39
C TRP A 6 -5.11 -21.89 2.91
N ASP A 7 -5.98 -21.03 2.41
CA ASP A 7 -6.37 -21.00 0.99
C ASP A 7 -5.16 -20.64 0.09
N GLU A 8 -4.36 -19.66 0.49
CA GLU A 8 -3.12 -19.26 -0.23
C GLU A 8 -2.07 -20.40 -0.21
N LEU A 9 -1.91 -21.08 0.93
CA LEU A 9 -1.02 -22.23 1.06
C LEU A 9 -1.49 -23.40 0.18
N SER A 10 -2.78 -23.71 0.20
CA SER A 10 -3.37 -24.78 -0.62
C SER A 10 -3.20 -24.52 -2.11
N GLN A 11 -3.38 -23.26 -2.54
CA GLN A 11 -3.15 -22.87 -3.93
C GLN A 11 -1.68 -23.01 -4.33
N SER A 12 -0.75 -22.65 -3.43
CA SER A 12 0.69 -22.80 -3.65
C SER A 12 1.09 -24.27 -3.77
N ILE A 13 0.56 -25.13 -2.89
CA ILE A 13 0.75 -26.59 -2.95
C ILE A 13 0.25 -27.15 -4.29
N LYS A 14 -0.94 -26.73 -4.74
CA LYS A 14 -1.50 -27.18 -6.02
C LYS A 14 -0.61 -26.79 -7.21
N GLN A 15 -0.06 -25.58 -7.23
CA GLN A 15 0.87 -25.15 -8.27
C GLN A 15 2.15 -26.02 -8.30
N VAL A 16 2.64 -26.43 -7.13
CA VAL A 16 3.77 -27.36 -7.05
C VAL A 16 3.41 -28.73 -7.63
N TYR A 17 2.22 -29.26 -7.33
CA TYR A 17 1.75 -30.53 -7.91
C TYR A 17 1.59 -30.45 -9.43
N ASP A 18 0.93 -29.40 -9.94
CA ASP A 18 0.75 -29.20 -11.39
C ASP A 18 2.10 -29.09 -12.10
N TRP A 19 3.10 -28.46 -11.47
CA TRP A 19 4.47 -28.38 -11.99
C TRP A 19 5.16 -29.74 -12.01
N ILE A 20 5.05 -30.53 -10.92
CA ILE A 20 5.59 -31.90 -10.85
C ILE A 20 4.98 -32.77 -11.96
N GLU A 21 3.67 -32.69 -12.16
CA GLU A 21 2.97 -33.48 -13.18
C GLU A 21 3.39 -33.09 -14.60
N LYS A 22 3.53 -31.79 -14.87
CA LYS A 22 4.04 -31.28 -16.15
C LYS A 22 5.48 -31.71 -16.41
N GLU A 23 6.34 -31.72 -15.40
CA GLU A 23 7.72 -32.23 -15.54
C GLU A 23 7.73 -33.74 -15.78
N ASN A 24 6.91 -34.51 -15.05
CA ASN A 24 6.75 -35.94 -15.31
C ASN A 24 6.33 -36.21 -16.76
N GLN A 25 5.35 -35.47 -17.28
CA GLN A 25 4.97 -35.57 -18.69
C GLN A 25 6.12 -35.20 -19.64
N SER A 26 6.92 -34.18 -19.30
CA SER A 26 8.09 -33.83 -20.09
C SER A 26 9.14 -34.95 -20.09
N TYR A 27 9.36 -35.66 -18.98
CA TYR A 27 10.24 -36.83 -18.96
C TYR A 27 9.68 -37.97 -19.80
N PHE A 28 8.37 -38.24 -19.71
CA PHE A 28 7.71 -39.23 -20.57
C PHE A 28 7.87 -38.91 -22.05
N ASN A 29 7.73 -37.65 -22.46
CA ASN A 29 7.91 -37.23 -23.85
C ASN A 29 9.37 -37.43 -24.31
N ILE A 30 10.34 -37.09 -23.47
CA ILE A 30 11.77 -37.32 -23.77
C ILE A 30 12.07 -38.82 -23.93
N ILE A 31 11.46 -39.67 -23.11
CA ILE A 31 11.59 -41.13 -23.21
C ILE A 31 10.95 -41.64 -24.51
N ASN A 32 9.77 -41.13 -24.87
CA ASN A 32 9.02 -41.56 -26.05
C ASN A 32 9.61 -41.06 -27.37
N GLU A 33 10.24 -39.89 -27.40
CA GLU A 33 10.89 -39.31 -28.58
C GLU A 33 12.22 -40.01 -28.93
N ASN A 34 12.85 -40.67 -27.97
CA ASN A 34 14.06 -41.47 -28.20
C ASN A 34 13.68 -42.93 -28.48
N THR A 35 13.35 -43.23 -29.73
CA THR A 35 12.78 -44.52 -30.18
C THR A 35 13.68 -45.76 -29.99
N ASN A 36 14.89 -45.63 -29.44
CA ASN A 36 15.68 -46.80 -29.05
C ASN A 36 16.72 -46.43 -27.96
N LEU A 37 16.26 -46.25 -26.72
CA LEU A 37 17.14 -46.11 -25.55
C LEU A 37 18.17 -47.26 -25.41
N ALA A 38 17.87 -48.41 -26.02
CA ALA A 38 18.79 -49.56 -26.08
C ALA A 38 19.97 -49.35 -27.04
N GLU A 39 19.86 -48.43 -28.01
CA GLU A 39 20.90 -48.15 -29.02
C GLU A 39 21.60 -46.80 -28.78
N SER A 40 21.08 -45.96 -27.88
CA SER A 40 21.72 -44.70 -27.53
C SER A 40 23.08 -44.91 -26.88
N SER A 41 24.05 -44.09 -27.27
CA SER A 41 25.39 -44.13 -26.67
C SER A 41 25.33 -43.70 -25.20
N TYR A 42 26.31 -44.15 -24.42
CA TYR A 42 26.44 -43.75 -23.01
C TYR A 42 26.48 -42.22 -22.84
N THR A 43 27.13 -41.51 -23.77
CA THR A 43 27.23 -40.05 -23.77
C THR A 43 25.89 -39.36 -24.01
N ASP A 44 24.99 -39.96 -24.80
CA ASP A 44 23.65 -39.41 -25.04
C ASP A 44 22.74 -39.61 -23.83
N LEU A 45 22.86 -40.77 -23.16
CA LEU A 45 22.18 -41.05 -21.89
C LEU A 45 22.65 -40.11 -20.77
N GLU A 46 23.95 -39.83 -20.67
CA GLU A 46 24.48 -38.85 -19.71
C GLU A 46 23.94 -37.44 -19.95
N LYS A 47 23.89 -36.97 -21.20
CA LYS A 47 23.33 -35.66 -21.54
C LYS A 47 21.84 -35.56 -21.19
N LEU A 48 21.07 -36.63 -21.45
CA LEU A 48 19.67 -36.72 -21.08
C LEU A 48 19.48 -36.67 -19.56
N LEU A 49 20.31 -37.40 -18.80
CA LEU A 49 20.31 -37.38 -17.34
C LEU A 49 20.65 -36.00 -16.77
N ILE A 50 21.66 -35.31 -17.32
CA ILE A 50 22.04 -33.97 -16.88
C ILE A 50 20.91 -32.96 -17.16
N LYS A 51 20.34 -32.97 -18.37
CA LYS A 51 19.24 -32.09 -18.74
C LYS A 51 18.00 -32.31 -17.87
N ALA A 52 17.69 -33.58 -17.59
CA ALA A 52 16.55 -33.98 -16.79
C ALA A 52 16.73 -33.65 -15.30
N PHE A 53 17.82 -34.11 -14.69
CA PHE A 53 17.97 -34.08 -13.24
C PHE A 53 18.74 -32.88 -12.69
N VAL A 54 19.41 -32.11 -13.55
CA VAL A 54 20.23 -30.96 -13.12
C VAL A 54 19.70 -29.63 -13.64
N GLU A 55 19.37 -29.53 -14.94
CA GLU A 55 19.02 -28.24 -15.54
C GLU A 55 17.56 -27.83 -15.28
N LYS A 56 16.60 -28.72 -15.52
CA LYS A 56 15.16 -28.43 -15.31
C LYS A 56 14.78 -28.14 -13.86
N PRO A 57 15.27 -28.90 -12.84
CA PRO A 57 14.99 -28.58 -11.45
C PRO A 57 15.60 -27.25 -11.03
N LYS A 58 16.77 -26.87 -11.56
CA LYS A 58 17.36 -25.55 -11.32
C LYS A 58 16.49 -24.44 -11.87
N GLU A 59 15.89 -24.60 -13.05
CA GLU A 59 14.96 -23.62 -13.62
C GLU A 59 13.71 -23.45 -12.73
N GLY A 60 13.11 -24.57 -12.28
CA GLY A 60 11.95 -24.57 -11.38
C GLY A 60 12.25 -23.98 -10.01
N ILE A 61 13.35 -24.39 -9.38
CA ILE A 61 13.82 -23.83 -8.09
C ILE A 61 14.13 -22.35 -8.25
N ARG A 62 14.72 -21.92 -9.36
CA ARG A 62 15.01 -20.49 -9.61
C ARG A 62 13.73 -19.69 -9.84
N GLN A 63 12.71 -20.26 -10.48
CA GLN A 63 11.38 -19.62 -10.61
C GLN A 63 10.67 -19.54 -9.26
N ILE A 64 10.71 -20.58 -8.44
CA ILE A 64 10.16 -20.60 -7.09
C ILE A 64 10.91 -19.61 -6.18
N GLN A 65 12.25 -19.63 -6.18
CA GLN A 65 13.07 -18.66 -5.46
C GLN A 65 12.82 -17.24 -5.94
N GLN A 66 12.72 -16.98 -7.25
CA GLN A 66 12.34 -15.64 -7.75
C GLN A 66 10.92 -15.25 -7.36
N SER A 67 10.01 -16.21 -7.14
CA SER A 67 8.64 -15.95 -6.67
C SER A 67 8.64 -15.61 -5.18
N ILE A 68 9.41 -16.37 -4.39
CA ILE A 68 9.61 -16.19 -2.95
C ILE A 68 10.42 -14.91 -2.66
N GLU A 69 11.44 -14.60 -3.44
CA GLU A 69 12.24 -13.36 -3.32
C GLU A 69 11.47 -12.12 -3.79
N LYS A 70 10.47 -12.27 -4.67
CA LYS A 70 9.59 -11.16 -5.09
C LYS A 70 8.43 -10.92 -4.14
N GLU A 71 8.03 -11.92 -3.36
CA GLU A 71 7.21 -11.70 -2.18
C GLU A 71 8.14 -11.38 -1.02
N GLU A 72 8.59 -10.12 -0.95
CA GLU A 72 9.22 -9.58 0.27
C GLU A 72 8.35 -10.02 1.45
N VAL A 73 8.86 -10.99 2.23
CA VAL A 73 8.12 -11.59 3.34
C VAL A 73 7.71 -10.45 4.24
N TYR A 74 6.40 -10.22 4.28
CA TYR A 74 5.82 -9.12 5.03
C TYR A 74 6.15 -9.31 6.51
N GLN A 75 7.11 -8.55 7.01
CA GLN A 75 7.40 -8.46 8.43
C GLN A 75 6.57 -7.33 9.00
N MET A 76 5.56 -7.70 9.80
CA MET A 76 4.77 -6.72 10.54
C MET A 76 5.69 -6.03 11.55
N LYS A 77 5.81 -4.71 11.44
CA LYS A 77 6.60 -3.90 12.38
C LYS A 77 5.70 -3.33 13.47
N GLU A 78 6.21 -3.31 14.69
CA GLU A 78 5.49 -2.73 15.83
C GLU A 78 5.68 -1.21 15.96
N ASP A 79 6.74 -0.64 15.39
CA ASP A 79 6.99 0.81 15.44
C ASP A 79 6.43 1.52 14.21
N LEU A 80 5.47 2.43 14.42
CA LEU A 80 4.82 3.19 13.35
C LEU A 80 5.83 4.00 12.53
N PHE A 81 6.83 4.61 13.17
CA PHE A 81 7.81 5.38 12.43
C PHE A 81 8.62 4.52 11.47
N GLU A 82 9.07 3.34 11.90
CA GLU A 82 9.71 2.39 11.01
C GLU A 82 8.81 1.90 9.87
N ILE A 83 7.50 1.79 10.08
CA ILE A 83 6.55 1.50 8.98
C ILE A 83 6.55 2.66 7.97
N LEU A 84 6.55 3.90 8.45
CA LEU A 84 6.44 5.09 7.61
C LEU A 84 7.75 5.45 6.89
N THR A 85 8.93 5.02 7.36
CA THR A 85 10.18 5.28 6.63
C THR A 85 10.25 4.58 5.27
N TYR A 86 9.44 3.54 5.02
CA TYR A 86 9.38 2.84 3.74
C TYR A 86 8.80 3.66 2.59
N ILE A 87 8.11 4.77 2.87
CA ILE A 87 7.47 5.62 1.85
C ILE A 87 8.21 6.95 1.62
N GLN A 88 9.36 7.16 2.26
CA GLN A 88 10.06 8.44 2.20
C GLN A 88 10.56 8.83 0.80
N ASP A 89 10.73 7.83 -0.08
CA ASP A 89 11.23 8.00 -1.46
C ASP A 89 10.11 8.05 -2.51
N ILE A 90 8.85 8.15 -2.08
CA ILE A 90 7.69 8.17 -2.98
C ILE A 90 7.36 9.62 -3.38
N ASP A 91 7.06 9.79 -4.67
CA ASP A 91 6.65 11.08 -5.23
C ASP A 91 5.27 11.49 -4.68
N GLU A 92 5.17 12.69 -4.10
CA GLU A 92 3.93 13.28 -3.57
C GLU A 92 2.80 13.29 -4.61
N SER A 93 3.12 13.50 -5.89
CA SER A 93 2.14 13.52 -6.98
C SER A 93 1.46 12.17 -7.21
N LEU A 94 2.13 11.07 -6.84
CA LEU A 94 1.58 9.73 -6.95
C LEU A 94 0.36 9.57 -6.02
N TYR A 95 0.40 10.13 -4.82
CA TYR A 95 -0.71 10.07 -3.87
C TYR A 95 -1.99 10.72 -4.42
N GLN A 96 -1.86 11.88 -5.06
CA GLN A 96 -3.00 12.58 -5.64
C GLN A 96 -3.64 11.79 -6.77
N LYS A 97 -2.81 11.26 -7.69
CA LYS A 97 -3.32 10.42 -8.79
C LYS A 97 -4.00 9.15 -8.29
N ILE A 98 -3.46 8.52 -7.24
CA ILE A 98 -4.12 7.36 -6.61
C ILE A 98 -5.50 7.77 -6.09
N LEU A 99 -5.61 8.87 -5.33
CA LEU A 99 -6.89 9.34 -4.80
C LEU A 99 -7.92 9.65 -5.89
N GLU A 100 -7.49 10.31 -6.97
CA GLU A 100 -8.36 10.61 -8.12
C GLU A 100 -8.93 9.33 -8.74
N ILE A 101 -8.08 8.32 -8.97
CA ILE A 101 -8.54 7.06 -9.55
C ILE A 101 -9.45 6.30 -8.57
N LEU A 102 -9.09 6.21 -7.29
CA LEU A 102 -9.92 5.54 -6.29
C LEU A 102 -11.32 6.16 -6.21
N ARG A 103 -11.44 7.49 -6.30
CA ARG A 103 -12.73 8.20 -6.33
C ARG A 103 -13.49 7.94 -7.63
N ARG A 104 -12.82 8.06 -8.78
CA ARG A 104 -13.43 7.83 -10.10
C ARG A 104 -14.01 6.43 -10.22
N GLU A 105 -13.27 5.42 -9.78
CA GLU A 105 -13.67 4.01 -9.83
C GLU A 105 -14.57 3.60 -8.64
N LYS A 106 -14.93 4.55 -7.75
CA LYS A 106 -15.75 4.33 -6.55
C LYS A 106 -15.27 3.14 -5.70
N VAL A 107 -13.96 3.07 -5.48
CA VAL A 107 -13.32 1.97 -4.76
C VAL A 107 -13.75 1.98 -3.29
N LEU A 108 -14.26 0.86 -2.80
CA LEU A 108 -14.64 0.68 -1.39
C LEU A 108 -13.59 -0.07 -0.55
N ASP A 109 -12.70 -0.82 -1.22
CA ASP A 109 -11.62 -1.58 -0.59
C ASP A 109 -10.29 -1.24 -1.25
N VAL A 110 -9.61 -0.25 -0.69
CA VAL A 110 -8.39 0.33 -1.27
C VAL A 110 -7.27 -0.70 -1.34
N LEU A 111 -7.11 -1.53 -0.31
CA LEU A 111 -6.06 -2.55 -0.27
C LEU A 111 -6.29 -3.63 -1.32
N LYS A 112 -7.53 -4.11 -1.47
CA LYS A 112 -7.86 -5.09 -2.52
C LYS A 112 -7.59 -4.52 -3.90
N PHE A 113 -7.97 -3.26 -4.13
CA PHE A 113 -7.78 -2.59 -5.41
C PHE A 113 -6.30 -2.39 -5.76
N LEU A 114 -5.50 -1.84 -4.84
CA LEU A 114 -4.08 -1.57 -5.06
C LEU A 114 -3.23 -2.85 -5.14
N SER A 115 -3.64 -3.92 -4.47
CA SER A 115 -2.96 -5.23 -4.53
C SER A 115 -3.24 -6.00 -5.83
N ASN A 116 -4.23 -5.59 -6.63
CA ASN A 116 -4.61 -6.33 -7.83
C ASN A 116 -3.58 -6.15 -8.95
N LYS A 117 -2.71 -7.15 -9.12
CA LYS A 117 -1.66 -7.17 -10.14
C LYS A 117 -2.20 -7.08 -11.58
N ASN A 118 -3.47 -7.42 -11.81
CA ASN A 118 -4.11 -7.42 -13.12
C ASN A 118 -4.69 -6.05 -13.52
N ASN A 119 -4.64 -5.04 -12.65
CA ASN A 119 -5.11 -3.69 -12.95
C ASN A 119 -4.10 -2.92 -13.82
N GLN A 120 -3.81 -3.42 -15.02
CA GLN A 120 -2.84 -2.80 -15.92
C GLN A 120 -3.21 -1.34 -16.25
N ASN A 121 -4.49 -1.09 -16.57
CA ASN A 121 -5.01 0.25 -16.86
C ASN A 121 -4.80 1.24 -15.71
N PHE A 122 -4.84 0.77 -14.45
CA PHE A 122 -4.57 1.61 -13.28
C PHE A 122 -3.12 2.10 -13.30
N TYR A 123 -2.16 1.19 -13.46
CA TYR A 123 -0.74 1.54 -13.50
C TYR A 123 -0.39 2.42 -14.70
N GLU A 124 -1.01 2.17 -15.85
CA GLU A 124 -0.84 2.99 -17.05
C GLU A 124 -1.38 4.41 -16.83
N SER A 125 -2.54 4.56 -16.18
CA SER A 125 -3.11 5.88 -15.88
C SER A 125 -2.29 6.69 -14.85
N LEU A 126 -1.48 6.02 -14.03
CA LEU A 126 -0.57 6.65 -13.09
C LEU A 126 0.75 7.09 -13.74
N SER A 127 1.20 6.35 -14.76
CA SER A 127 2.48 6.55 -15.44
C SER A 127 2.42 7.76 -16.37
N ASN A 128 3.28 8.75 -16.15
CA ASN A 128 3.52 9.77 -17.16
C ASN A 128 4.29 9.13 -18.33
N LYS A 129 4.22 9.71 -19.55
CA LYS A 129 4.92 9.22 -20.75
C LYS A 129 6.42 8.92 -20.55
N GLN A 130 7.04 9.56 -19.55
CA GLN A 130 8.47 9.42 -19.24
C GLN A 130 8.76 8.40 -18.13
N GLN A 131 7.79 8.05 -17.29
CA GLN A 131 8.03 7.19 -16.13
C GLN A 131 7.91 5.72 -16.52
N ASN A 132 8.80 4.89 -15.99
CA ASN A 132 8.73 3.46 -16.21
C ASN A 132 7.58 2.86 -15.39
N ILE A 133 6.63 2.18 -16.04
CA ILE A 133 5.50 1.49 -15.40
C ILE A 133 5.98 0.54 -14.29
N LYS A 134 7.15 -0.08 -14.46
CA LYS A 134 7.76 -0.96 -13.46
C LYS A 134 8.06 -0.22 -12.15
N ASP A 135 8.51 1.02 -12.22
CA ASP A 135 8.85 1.84 -11.05
C ASP A 135 7.58 2.31 -10.33
N VAL A 136 6.56 2.73 -11.08
CA VAL A 136 5.24 3.07 -10.54
C VAL A 136 4.66 1.86 -9.80
N LYS A 137 4.69 0.67 -10.41
CA LYS A 137 4.21 -0.56 -9.79
C LYS A 137 4.95 -0.88 -8.48
N LYS A 138 6.27 -0.66 -8.45
CA LYS A 138 7.08 -0.83 -7.23
C LYS A 138 6.65 0.16 -6.13
N GLN A 139 6.45 1.43 -6.46
CA GLN A 139 5.99 2.44 -5.50
C GLN A 139 4.58 2.14 -4.97
N ILE A 140 3.65 1.73 -5.84
CA ILE A 140 2.31 1.29 -5.41
C ILE A 140 2.38 0.09 -4.47
N MET A 141 3.28 -0.86 -4.74
CA MET A 141 3.47 -2.01 -3.85
C MET A 141 3.95 -1.57 -2.46
N LYS A 142 4.93 -0.64 -2.40
CA LYS A 142 5.38 -0.04 -1.13
C LYS A 142 4.22 0.62 -0.36
N ILE A 143 3.43 1.46 -1.03
CA ILE A 143 2.24 2.12 -0.44
C ILE A 143 1.28 1.08 0.10
N THR A 144 0.96 0.05 -0.69
CA THR A 144 0.02 -1.01 -0.33
C THR A 144 0.48 -1.78 0.90
N ASN A 145 1.77 -2.09 0.98
CA ASN A 145 2.36 -2.78 2.12
C ASN A 145 2.32 -1.91 3.39
N VAL A 146 2.63 -0.61 3.28
CA VAL A 146 2.52 0.32 4.41
C VAL A 146 1.08 0.49 4.87
N LEU A 147 0.11 0.61 3.96
CA LEU A 147 -1.30 0.66 4.31
C LEU A 147 -1.78 -0.61 5.03
N ARG A 148 -1.31 -1.79 4.59
CA ARG A 148 -1.62 -3.06 5.26
C ARG A 148 -1.06 -3.09 6.69
N ASN A 149 0.20 -2.67 6.86
CA ASN A 149 0.83 -2.53 8.18
C ASN A 149 0.01 -1.60 9.07
N ILE A 150 -0.35 -0.42 8.58
CA ILE A 150 -1.15 0.55 9.34
C ILE A 150 -2.52 -0.01 9.71
N GLN A 151 -3.20 -0.70 8.78
CA GLN A 151 -4.52 -1.27 9.04
C GLN A 151 -4.53 -2.18 10.28
N ASP A 152 -3.48 -3.01 10.42
CA ASP A 152 -3.34 -3.97 11.51
C ASP A 152 -2.67 -3.37 12.76
N HIS A 153 -1.99 -2.23 12.62
CA HIS A 153 -1.27 -1.54 13.69
C HIS A 153 -2.21 -0.86 14.70
N LYS A 154 -1.74 -0.68 15.94
CA LYS A 154 -2.49 -0.01 17.02
C LYS A 154 -2.90 1.43 16.67
N PHE A 155 -2.15 2.08 15.80
CA PHE A 155 -2.47 3.40 15.23
C PHE A 155 -3.79 3.46 14.46
N ASN A 156 -4.30 2.33 13.98
CA ASN A 156 -5.62 2.26 13.33
C ASN A 156 -6.71 1.69 14.26
N LYS A 157 -6.39 1.39 15.52
CA LYS A 157 -7.30 0.75 16.48
C LYS A 157 -7.65 1.66 17.65
N TYR A 158 -6.71 2.50 18.09
CA TYR A 158 -6.89 3.36 19.26
C TYR A 158 -6.80 4.84 18.91
N ASP A 159 -7.40 5.68 19.75
CA ASP A 159 -7.29 7.13 19.69
C ASP A 159 -5.94 7.58 20.28
N TYR A 160 -5.07 8.13 19.44
CA TYR A 160 -3.74 8.62 19.84
C TYR A 160 -3.78 10.00 20.52
N SER A 161 -4.93 10.67 20.53
CA SER A 161 -5.11 11.95 21.21
C SER A 161 -5.29 11.82 22.73
N GLN A 162 -5.68 10.62 23.22
CA GLN A 162 -5.83 10.33 24.64
C GLN A 162 -4.55 10.58 25.44
N GLU A 163 -4.70 10.99 26.70
CA GLU A 163 -3.60 11.30 27.62
C GLU A 163 -2.67 10.09 27.81
N THR A 164 -3.23 8.88 27.89
CA THR A 164 -2.46 7.63 28.02
C THR A 164 -1.48 7.39 26.87
N ASN A 165 -1.73 8.00 25.70
CA ASN A 165 -0.89 7.88 24.50
C ASN A 165 0.01 9.10 24.27
N GLU A 166 0.00 10.10 25.16
CA GLU A 166 0.71 11.37 24.95
C GLU A 166 2.20 11.19 24.71
N LYS A 167 2.89 10.39 25.54
CA LYS A 167 4.33 10.15 25.42
C LYS A 167 4.69 9.53 24.06
N GLU A 168 3.92 8.55 23.61
CA GLU A 168 4.11 7.90 22.32
C GLU A 168 3.86 8.89 21.17
N ARG A 169 2.76 9.64 21.25
CA ARG A 169 2.41 10.69 20.27
C ARG A 169 3.52 11.73 20.14
N LEU A 170 4.02 12.27 21.25
CA LEU A 170 5.11 13.26 21.25
C LEU A 170 6.41 12.69 20.67
N ASN A 171 6.73 11.42 20.95
CA ASN A 171 7.87 10.75 20.35
C ASN A 171 7.72 10.65 18.82
N LEU A 172 6.56 10.22 18.32
CA LEU A 172 6.28 10.15 16.88
C LEU A 172 6.38 11.53 16.22
N ILE A 173 5.76 12.57 16.80
CA ILE A 173 5.83 13.95 16.31
C ILE A 173 7.30 14.39 16.17
N ASN A 174 8.12 14.17 17.20
CA ASN A 174 9.52 14.58 17.17
C ASN A 174 10.34 13.86 16.11
N ARG A 175 10.08 12.58 15.87
CA ARG A 175 10.77 11.77 14.84
C ARG A 175 10.32 12.15 13.42
N MET A 176 9.06 12.55 13.23
CA MET A 176 8.45 12.76 11.90
C MET A 176 8.45 14.20 11.41
N LYS A 177 8.48 15.20 12.29
CA LYS A 177 8.21 16.63 11.95
C LYS A 177 9.07 17.24 10.84
N ASN A 178 10.25 16.66 10.56
CA ASN A 178 11.16 17.13 9.51
C ASN A 178 11.17 16.23 8.28
N ASN A 179 10.40 15.14 8.24
CA ASN A 179 10.36 14.21 7.13
C ASN A 179 9.16 14.51 6.22
N LYS A 180 9.42 15.23 5.13
CA LYS A 180 8.39 15.65 4.17
C LYS A 180 7.61 14.45 3.60
N GLY A 181 8.29 13.39 3.18
CA GLY A 181 7.63 12.21 2.59
C GLY A 181 6.67 11.53 3.56
N ILE A 182 7.05 11.43 4.84
CA ILE A 182 6.14 10.92 5.89
C ILE A 182 4.94 11.83 6.09
N ILE A 183 5.15 13.15 6.15
CA ILE A 183 4.06 14.13 6.31
C ILE A 183 3.07 14.05 5.13
N ASP A 184 3.57 13.92 3.90
CA ASP A 184 2.73 13.82 2.71
C ASP A 184 1.93 12.50 2.69
N PHE A 185 2.55 11.40 3.13
CA PHE A 185 1.83 10.14 3.29
C PHE A 185 0.76 10.21 4.40
N ILE A 186 1.04 10.88 5.52
CA ILE A 186 0.04 11.09 6.59
C ILE A 186 -1.15 11.88 6.04
N ARG A 187 -0.92 12.93 5.24
CA ARG A 187 -2.00 13.67 4.57
C ARG A 187 -2.79 12.78 3.59
N PHE A 188 -2.11 11.94 2.82
CA PHE A 188 -2.75 10.95 1.96
C PHE A 188 -3.65 10.00 2.77
N LEU A 189 -3.21 9.54 3.93
CA LEU A 189 -3.99 8.70 4.84
C LEU A 189 -5.24 9.40 5.39
N VAL A 190 -5.15 10.70 5.71
CA VAL A 190 -6.32 11.52 6.08
C VAL A 190 -7.34 11.54 4.95
N LEU A 191 -6.90 11.74 3.71
CA LEU A 191 -7.78 11.78 2.54
C LEU A 191 -8.41 10.42 2.20
N LEU A 192 -7.72 9.32 2.48
CA LEU A 192 -8.26 7.96 2.30
C LEU A 192 -9.50 7.68 3.15
N THR A 193 -9.70 8.41 4.26
CA THR A 193 -10.92 8.28 5.09
C THR A 193 -12.20 8.60 4.32
N SER A 194 -12.12 9.43 3.27
CA SER A 194 -13.25 9.73 2.37
C SER A 194 -13.65 8.57 1.45
N ILE A 195 -12.78 7.55 1.33
CA ILE A 195 -12.93 6.44 0.38
C ILE A 195 -13.19 5.13 1.12
N ASP A 196 -12.32 4.76 2.06
CA ASP A 196 -12.35 3.45 2.71
C ASP A 196 -12.43 3.61 4.24
N GLY A 197 -13.53 3.08 4.80
CA GLY A 197 -13.84 3.20 6.22
C GLY A 197 -12.81 2.54 7.14
N LYS A 198 -12.03 1.58 6.62
CA LYS A 198 -10.99 0.88 7.40
C LYS A 198 -9.87 1.81 7.86
N PHE A 199 -9.70 2.96 7.22
CA PHE A 199 -8.65 3.93 7.55
C PHE A 199 -9.15 5.14 8.35
N ILE A 200 -10.43 5.18 8.75
CA ILE A 200 -10.99 6.32 9.50
C ILE A 200 -10.16 6.61 10.77
N GLN A 201 -9.85 5.60 11.58
CA GLN A 201 -9.13 5.83 12.83
C GLN A 201 -7.68 6.27 12.60
N SER A 202 -6.94 5.60 11.70
CA SER A 202 -5.56 6.00 11.39
C SER A 202 -5.47 7.34 10.65
N GLY A 203 -6.45 7.68 9.82
CA GLY A 203 -6.58 9.02 9.24
C GLY A 203 -6.89 10.09 10.30
N SER A 204 -7.75 9.79 11.27
CA SER A 204 -8.04 10.70 12.40
C SER A 204 -6.80 10.98 13.22
N ASN A 205 -6.07 9.93 13.60
CA ASN A 205 -4.80 10.06 14.30
C ASN A 205 -3.75 10.77 13.43
N GLY A 206 -3.74 10.53 12.11
CA GLY A 206 -2.88 11.22 11.16
C GLY A 206 -3.12 12.73 11.15
N LEU A 207 -4.38 13.16 11.16
CA LEU A 207 -4.72 14.58 11.22
C LEU A 207 -4.30 15.22 12.56
N ASN A 208 -4.48 14.52 13.68
CA ASN A 208 -3.96 14.93 14.99
C ASN A 208 -2.43 15.09 14.99
N LEU A 209 -1.69 14.15 14.38
CA LEU A 209 -0.24 14.26 14.23
C LEU A 209 0.15 15.47 13.37
N CYS A 210 -0.57 15.75 12.27
CA CYS A 210 -0.33 16.95 11.46
C CYS A 210 -0.49 18.24 12.28
N VAL A 211 -1.53 18.32 13.12
CA VAL A 211 -1.74 19.46 14.04
C VAL A 211 -0.58 19.57 15.04
N GLY A 212 -0.21 18.47 15.70
CA GLY A 212 0.88 18.46 16.68
C GLY A 212 2.26 18.81 16.08
N MET A 213 2.52 18.41 14.83
CA MET A 213 3.71 18.80 14.07
C MET A 213 3.65 20.23 13.51
N LYS A 214 2.54 20.95 13.66
CA LYS A 214 2.28 22.28 13.08
C LYS A 214 2.43 22.29 11.55
N VAL A 215 2.00 21.21 10.89
CA VAL A 215 2.01 21.09 9.44
C VAL A 215 1.08 22.15 8.85
N ASP A 216 1.55 22.88 7.82
CA ASP A 216 0.69 23.80 7.08
C ASP A 216 -0.32 22.99 6.26
N ILE A 217 -1.59 23.06 6.68
CA ILE A 217 -2.73 22.43 6.00
C ILE A 217 -3.73 23.46 5.47
N ARG A 218 -3.39 24.76 5.51
CA ARG A 218 -4.26 25.84 5.04
C ARG A 218 -4.50 25.71 3.54
N ASN A 219 -5.66 26.16 3.07
CA ASN A 219 -6.04 26.13 1.65
C ASN A 219 -6.01 24.71 1.03
N LYS A 220 -6.18 23.65 1.82
CA LYS A 220 -6.25 22.27 1.32
C LYS A 220 -7.70 21.81 1.23
N SER A 221 -7.99 20.94 0.27
CA SER A 221 -9.28 20.26 0.21
C SER A 221 -9.23 18.99 1.05
N PHE A 222 -10.16 18.92 1.99
CA PHE A 222 -10.44 17.81 2.88
C PHE A 222 -11.92 17.43 2.75
N GLU A 223 -12.47 17.50 1.53
CA GLU A 223 -13.87 17.16 1.25
C GLU A 223 -14.16 15.70 1.57
N ASN A 224 -15.34 15.46 2.15
CA ASN A 224 -15.88 14.14 2.48
C ASN A 224 -14.98 13.28 3.38
N ILE A 225 -13.98 13.86 4.06
CA ILE A 225 -13.17 13.09 5.02
C ILE A 225 -14.04 12.70 6.22
N ARG A 226 -13.69 11.58 6.84
CA ARG A 226 -14.37 11.08 8.04
C ARG A 226 -13.35 10.98 9.16
N ILE A 227 -13.51 11.82 10.16
CA ILE A 227 -12.61 11.94 11.30
C ILE A 227 -13.39 11.62 12.56
N LYS A 228 -12.82 10.76 13.42
CA LYS A 228 -13.46 10.40 14.68
C LYS A 228 -12.47 10.21 15.82
N ASN A 229 -12.99 10.32 17.04
CA ASN A 229 -12.29 9.98 18.29
C ASN A 229 -10.86 10.52 18.28
N THR A 230 -10.74 11.84 18.23
CA THR A 230 -9.43 12.50 18.21
C THR A 230 -9.53 13.95 18.70
N SER A 231 -8.38 14.60 18.88
CA SER A 231 -8.28 16.01 19.22
C SER A 231 -7.59 16.77 18.09
N LEU A 232 -8.13 17.91 17.70
CA LEU A 232 -7.55 18.84 16.73
C LEU A 232 -7.21 20.18 17.39
N ILE A 233 -7.09 20.24 18.72
CA ILE A 233 -6.84 21.48 19.47
C ILE A 233 -5.65 22.25 18.88
N GLY A 234 -5.86 23.53 18.61
CA GLY A 234 -4.85 24.42 18.04
C GLY A 234 -4.56 24.21 16.55
N GLY A 235 -5.33 23.36 15.87
CA GLY A 235 -5.24 23.17 14.42
C GLY A 235 -5.56 24.44 13.63
N ASN A 236 -4.87 24.64 12.51
CA ASN A 236 -5.08 25.78 11.62
C ASN A 236 -5.66 25.32 10.28
N PHE A 237 -6.99 25.40 10.16
CA PHE A 237 -7.77 24.96 8.98
C PHE A 237 -8.26 26.15 8.15
N VAL A 238 -7.57 27.29 8.22
CA VAL A 238 -7.92 28.50 7.46
C VAL A 238 -8.03 28.15 5.97
N ARG A 239 -9.20 28.48 5.39
CA ARG A 239 -9.55 28.23 3.98
C ARG A 239 -9.49 26.76 3.55
N CYS A 240 -9.55 25.81 4.47
CA CYS A 240 -9.74 24.41 4.09
C CYS A 240 -11.15 24.19 3.53
N ASN A 241 -11.27 23.35 2.50
CA ASN A 241 -12.58 22.87 2.07
C ASN A 241 -12.94 21.62 2.88
N LEU A 242 -13.96 21.71 3.73
CA LEU A 242 -14.47 20.62 4.58
C LEU A 242 -15.90 20.20 4.18
N SER A 243 -16.29 20.46 2.93
CA SER A 243 -17.63 20.14 2.45
C SER A 243 -17.87 18.63 2.49
N GLY A 244 -19.00 18.23 3.09
CA GLY A 244 -19.38 16.83 3.24
C GLY A 244 -18.56 16.04 4.27
N SER A 245 -17.63 16.69 4.98
CA SER A 245 -16.78 16.00 5.96
C SER A 245 -17.51 15.75 7.27
N GLU A 246 -17.23 14.59 7.87
CA GLU A 246 -17.87 14.12 9.11
C GLU A 246 -16.85 14.15 10.26
N PHE A 247 -17.26 14.71 11.40
CA PHE A 247 -16.46 14.80 12.62
C PHE A 247 -17.24 14.19 13.79
N GLU A 248 -16.88 12.98 14.22
CA GLU A 248 -17.54 12.25 15.30
C GLU A 248 -16.64 12.21 16.56
N ASN A 249 -17.08 12.78 17.68
CA ASN A 249 -16.26 12.85 18.91
C ASN A 249 -14.88 13.47 18.68
N VAL A 250 -14.84 14.62 18.00
CA VAL A 250 -13.59 15.34 17.71
C VAL A 250 -13.53 16.61 18.55
N ASP A 251 -12.48 16.75 19.36
CA ASP A 251 -12.25 18.00 20.09
C ASP A 251 -11.64 19.05 19.17
N ILE A 252 -12.42 20.08 18.83
CA ILE A 252 -12.03 21.19 17.96
C ILE A 252 -11.77 22.50 18.74
N SER A 253 -11.57 22.41 20.07
CA SER A 253 -11.31 23.58 20.90
C SER A 253 -10.07 24.33 20.43
N GLY A 254 -10.19 25.63 20.17
CA GLY A 254 -9.07 26.45 19.69
C GLY A 254 -8.64 26.18 18.24
N VAL A 255 -9.43 25.45 17.45
CA VAL A 255 -9.20 25.33 16.00
C VAL A 255 -9.51 26.64 15.30
N ASN A 256 -8.62 27.07 14.41
CA ASN A 256 -8.85 28.23 13.55
C ASN A 256 -9.47 27.80 12.21
N PHE A 257 -10.78 28.05 12.05
CA PHE A 257 -11.53 27.77 10.82
C PHE A 257 -11.71 28.99 9.90
N MET A 258 -11.06 30.14 10.15
CA MET A 258 -11.40 31.40 9.46
C MET A 258 -11.56 31.22 7.94
N VAL A 259 -12.83 31.25 7.51
CA VAL A 259 -13.22 31.23 6.10
C VAL A 259 -13.25 32.69 5.68
N LEU A 260 -12.30 33.11 4.83
CA LEU A 260 -12.39 34.42 4.20
C LEU A 260 -13.47 34.35 3.12
N ASN A 261 -14.70 34.72 3.48
CA ASN A 261 -15.77 35.02 2.52
C ASN A 261 -15.39 36.30 1.75
N TYR A 262 -14.57 36.18 0.71
CA TYR A 262 -14.43 37.24 -0.31
C TYR A 262 -15.52 37.08 -1.38
N SER A 263 -16.78 37.13 -0.93
CA SER A 263 -17.95 37.27 -1.80
C SER A 263 -18.71 38.49 -1.31
N ILE A 264 -19.01 39.41 -2.22
CA ILE A 264 -19.63 40.75 -2.02
C ILE A 264 -18.61 41.89 -1.85
N ALA A 265 -17.88 42.22 -2.92
CA ALA A 265 -17.44 43.60 -3.20
C ALA A 265 -17.09 43.79 -4.69
N ASN A 266 -17.89 43.25 -5.61
CA ASN A 266 -17.97 43.77 -6.97
C ASN A 266 -19.37 44.35 -7.15
N GLY A 267 -19.62 45.44 -6.43
CA GLY A 267 -20.66 46.39 -6.80
C GLY A 267 -20.26 46.99 -8.14
N ARG A 268 -20.87 46.49 -9.21
CA ARG A 268 -21.07 47.28 -10.43
C ARG A 268 -22.12 48.33 -10.09
N THR A 269 -21.66 49.54 -9.75
CA THR A 269 -22.41 50.78 -10.04
C THR A 269 -22.20 51.13 -11.49
#